data_AF-A0A950IP94-F1
#
_entry.id   AF-A0A950IP94-F1
#
_cell.length_a   1.000
_cell.length_b   1.000
_cell.length_c   1.000
_cell.angle_alpha   90.00
_cell.angle_beta   90.00
_cell.angle_gamma   90.00
#
_symmetry.space_group_name_H-M   'P 1'
#
loop_
_entity.id
_entity.type
_entity.pdbx_description
1 polymer ?
#
loop_
_entity_poly.entity_id
_entity_poly.type
_entity_poly.pdbx_seq_one_letter_code
_entity_poly.pdbx_strand_id
1 'polypeptide(L)'
;DRVPDHVAGLLKLAQWKPAVGEHRVVLEGGSIDTNGAGVLLTTEECLLSEVQQRNPGLSREDLERVFHDYLGIEQVIWLNRGITGDDTHGHVDDITRFVDENRIVTVTEANREDENYEPLQENLHRLKSARNLEGNEFEIVELPMPAPVVFDGRRLPASYANFYIANEIVLVPTFNDPRDREALRMLADVFPKRKVIGIHCGDLIWGLGALHCMTQQQPC
;
A
#
# COMPACT_ATOMS: atom_id res chain seq x y z
N ASP A 1 6.47 17.66 -11.91
CA ASP A 1 7.57 16.85 -11.36
C ASP A 1 8.92 17.48 -11.61
N ARG A 2 9.51 18.16 -10.61
CA ARG A 2 10.91 18.66 -10.70
C ARG A 2 11.89 17.76 -9.93
N VAL A 3 11.40 17.01 -8.95
CA VAL A 3 12.22 16.15 -8.08
C VAL A 3 12.75 14.92 -8.85
N PRO A 4 11.93 14.14 -9.57
CA PRO A 4 12.44 12.99 -10.34
C PRO A 4 13.49 13.39 -11.38
N ASP A 5 13.24 14.46 -12.14
CA ASP A 5 14.17 14.99 -13.14
C ASP A 5 15.51 15.40 -12.50
N HIS A 6 15.47 16.05 -11.33
CA HIS A 6 16.66 16.46 -10.61
C HIS A 6 17.47 15.27 -10.07
N VAL A 7 16.80 14.29 -9.45
CA VAL A 7 17.43 13.07 -8.92
C VAL A 7 18.04 12.25 -10.05
N ALA A 8 17.31 12.05 -11.15
CA ALA A 8 17.81 11.32 -12.33
C ALA A 8 19.04 12.01 -12.92
N GLY A 9 19.03 13.34 -13.04
CA GLY A 9 20.19 14.12 -13.50
C GLY A 9 21.41 14.02 -12.57
N LEU A 10 21.18 14.11 -11.25
CA LEU A 10 22.24 14.02 -10.24
C LEU A 10 22.89 12.62 -10.21
N LEU A 11 22.07 11.58 -10.27
CA LEU A 11 22.50 10.18 -10.18
C LEU A 11 22.84 9.55 -11.53
N LYS A 12 22.64 10.30 -12.64
CA LYS A 12 22.80 9.82 -14.03
C LYS A 12 21.99 8.57 -14.33
N LEU A 13 20.76 8.52 -13.80
CA LEU A 13 19.83 7.42 -14.01
C LEU A 13 18.99 7.66 -15.27
N ALA A 14 18.60 6.56 -15.92
CA ALA A 14 17.58 6.62 -16.96
C ALA A 14 16.23 7.05 -16.36
N GLN A 15 15.44 7.76 -17.16
CA GLN A 15 14.10 8.17 -16.78
C GLN A 15 13.11 7.74 -17.85
N TRP A 16 12.01 7.17 -17.41
CA TRP A 16 10.88 6.82 -18.26
C TRP A 16 9.70 7.74 -17.96
N LYS A 17 8.89 8.01 -18.97
CA LYS A 17 7.62 8.72 -18.85
C LYS A 17 6.54 7.81 -19.43
N PRO A 18 5.98 6.89 -18.62
CA PRO A 18 4.97 5.96 -19.10
C PRO A 18 3.78 6.68 -19.71
N ALA A 19 3.30 6.17 -20.84
CA ALA A 19 2.18 6.74 -21.59
C ALA A 19 1.40 5.66 -22.35
N VAL A 20 0.11 5.91 -22.56
CA VAL A 20 -0.77 5.13 -23.43
C VAL A 20 -1.21 6.05 -24.56
N GLY A 21 -0.67 5.84 -25.76
CA GLY A 21 -0.80 6.81 -26.85
C GLY A 21 -0.16 8.16 -26.48
N GLU A 22 -0.93 9.24 -26.57
CA GLU A 22 -0.49 10.58 -26.14
C GLU A 22 -0.78 10.87 -24.65
N HIS A 23 -1.46 9.94 -23.95
CA HIS A 23 -1.85 10.12 -22.55
C HIS A 23 -0.72 9.71 -21.62
N ARG A 24 -0.10 10.66 -20.92
CA ARG A 24 0.88 10.37 -19.87
C ARG A 24 0.17 9.72 -18.67
N VAL A 25 0.72 8.62 -18.19
CA VAL A 25 0.19 7.93 -17.00
C VAL A 25 0.60 8.67 -15.72
N VAL A 26 -0.38 8.90 -14.85
CA VAL A 26 -0.23 9.36 -13.47
C VAL A 26 -0.29 8.14 -12.55
N LEU A 27 0.71 8.02 -11.68
CA LEU A 27 0.81 6.92 -10.72
C LEU A 27 1.62 7.37 -9.50
N GLU A 28 1.13 7.03 -8.31
CA GLU A 28 1.79 7.29 -7.03
C GLU A 28 2.42 6.01 -6.47
N GLY A 29 3.58 6.12 -5.84
CA GLY A 29 4.28 4.95 -5.29
C GLY A 29 3.46 4.18 -4.23
N GLY A 30 2.63 4.88 -3.43
CA GLY A 30 1.77 4.27 -2.42
C GLY A 30 0.52 3.59 -2.98
N SER A 31 0.16 3.85 -4.24
CA SER A 31 -1.01 3.22 -4.87
C SER A 31 -0.73 1.79 -5.35
N ILE A 32 0.53 1.36 -5.34
CA ILE A 32 0.97 0.02 -5.78
C ILE A 32 1.92 -0.61 -4.77
N ASP A 33 1.92 -1.95 -4.69
CA ASP A 33 2.90 -2.70 -3.90
C ASP A 33 3.25 -4.01 -4.63
N THR A 34 4.53 -4.37 -4.70
CA THR A 34 4.99 -5.49 -5.55
C THR A 34 5.72 -6.54 -4.74
N ASN A 35 5.54 -7.82 -5.07
CA ASN A 35 6.24 -8.92 -4.40
C ASN A 35 7.67 -9.17 -4.93
N GLY A 36 8.11 -8.45 -5.96
CA GLY A 36 9.40 -8.66 -6.62
C GLY A 36 9.48 -9.92 -7.50
N ALA A 37 8.39 -10.66 -7.63
CA ALA A 37 8.25 -11.89 -8.42
C ALA A 37 7.08 -11.78 -9.42
N GLY A 38 6.89 -10.60 -10.00
CA GLY A 38 5.93 -10.35 -11.09
C GLY A 38 4.47 -10.12 -10.67
N VAL A 39 4.17 -10.02 -9.38
CA VAL A 39 2.81 -9.73 -8.88
C VAL A 39 2.76 -8.34 -8.24
N LEU A 40 1.70 -7.59 -8.58
CA LEU A 40 1.41 -6.26 -8.06
C LEU A 40 0.05 -6.23 -7.37
N LEU A 41 -0.02 -5.59 -6.21
CA LEU A 41 -1.24 -5.20 -5.50
C LEU A 41 -1.56 -3.73 -5.79
N THR A 42 -2.83 -3.43 -5.99
CA THR A 42 -3.37 -2.07 -6.14
C THR A 42 -4.84 -2.06 -5.74
N THR A 43 -5.48 -0.88 -5.68
CA THR A 43 -6.93 -0.75 -5.51
C THR A 43 -7.63 -0.23 -6.76
N GLU A 44 -8.87 -0.66 -6.95
CA GLU A 44 -9.77 -0.11 -7.96
C GLU A 44 -10.15 1.33 -7.61
N GLU A 45 -10.35 1.64 -6.33
CA GLU A 45 -10.69 2.98 -5.88
C GLU A 45 -9.66 4.04 -6.25
N CYS A 46 -8.36 3.72 -6.20
CA CYS A 46 -7.33 4.71 -6.51
C CYS A 46 -7.16 4.89 -8.02
N LEU A 47 -7.08 3.78 -8.77
CA LEU A 47 -6.64 3.83 -10.16
C LEU A 47 -7.76 3.75 -11.20
N LEU A 48 -8.95 3.28 -10.82
CA LEU A 48 -10.09 3.07 -11.72
C LEU A 48 -11.34 3.85 -11.33
N SER A 49 -11.34 4.56 -10.19
CA SER A 49 -12.51 5.34 -9.75
C SER A 49 -12.82 6.51 -10.67
N GLU A 50 -14.10 6.71 -10.95
CA GLU A 50 -14.59 7.87 -11.69
C GLU A 50 -14.69 9.15 -10.82
N VAL A 51 -14.53 9.03 -9.50
CA VAL A 51 -14.65 10.16 -8.54
C VAL A 51 -13.41 11.04 -8.54
N GLN A 52 -12.23 10.44 -8.37
CA GLN A 52 -10.94 11.14 -8.44
C GLN A 52 -10.00 10.39 -9.40
N GLN A 53 -10.21 10.64 -10.68
CA GLN A 53 -9.50 9.94 -11.76
C GLN A 53 -8.03 10.38 -11.82
N ARG A 54 -7.11 9.42 -11.67
CA ARG A 54 -5.69 9.60 -12.01
C ARG A 54 -5.47 9.67 -13.50
N ASN A 55 -6.13 8.76 -14.23
CA ASN A 55 -5.92 8.55 -15.66
C ASN A 55 -7.27 8.51 -16.41
N PRO A 56 -7.93 9.66 -16.64
CA PRO A 56 -9.21 9.69 -17.33
C PRO A 56 -9.18 9.00 -18.69
N GLY A 57 -10.06 8.01 -18.88
CA GLY A 57 -10.21 7.26 -20.13
C GLY A 57 -9.25 6.10 -20.33
N LEU A 58 -8.32 5.82 -19.41
CA LEU A 58 -7.54 4.59 -19.44
C LEU A 58 -8.32 3.43 -18.83
N SER A 59 -8.27 2.27 -19.48
CA SER A 59 -8.89 1.06 -18.95
C SER A 59 -7.98 0.34 -17.94
N ARG A 60 -8.54 -0.68 -17.27
CA ARG A 60 -7.76 -1.61 -16.45
C ARG A 60 -6.63 -2.26 -17.26
N GLU A 61 -6.95 -2.75 -18.45
CA GLU A 61 -6.01 -3.43 -19.34
C GLU A 61 -4.90 -2.50 -19.83
N ASP A 62 -5.19 -1.21 -19.98
CA ASP A 62 -4.18 -0.21 -20.30
C ASP A 62 -3.19 -0.02 -19.14
N LEU A 63 -3.68 0.05 -17.90
CA LEU A 63 -2.84 0.14 -16.71
C LEU A 63 -2.04 -1.14 -16.49
N GLU A 64 -2.65 -2.31 -16.64
CA GLU A 64 -1.95 -3.60 -16.53
C GLU A 64 -0.81 -3.71 -17.56
N ARG A 65 -1.04 -3.26 -18.80
CA ARG A 65 0.02 -3.20 -19.82
C ARG A 65 1.14 -2.23 -19.42
N VAL A 66 0.81 -1.08 -18.82
CA VAL A 66 1.82 -0.15 -18.29
C VAL A 66 2.64 -0.80 -17.17
N PHE A 67 2.00 -1.52 -16.25
CA PHE A 67 2.72 -2.22 -15.18
C PHE A 67 3.62 -3.32 -15.73
N HIS A 68 3.16 -4.07 -16.74
CA HIS A 68 3.99 -5.03 -17.45
C HIS A 68 5.21 -4.35 -18.10
N ASP A 69 4.98 -3.35 -18.96
CA ASP A 69 6.02 -2.76 -19.80
C ASP A 69 7.08 -1.97 -19.02
N TYR A 70 6.70 -1.36 -17.88
CA TYR A 70 7.58 -0.47 -17.13
C TYR A 70 8.00 -1.02 -15.76
N LEU A 71 7.25 -1.95 -15.17
CA LEU A 71 7.53 -2.50 -13.84
C LEU A 71 7.81 -4.02 -13.87
N GLY A 72 7.66 -4.69 -15.03
CA GLY A 72 7.88 -6.14 -15.15
C GLY A 72 6.83 -6.99 -14.44
N ILE A 73 5.59 -6.50 -14.38
CA ILE A 73 4.49 -7.18 -13.71
C ILE A 73 3.73 -8.09 -14.68
N GLU A 74 3.51 -9.33 -14.26
CA GLU A 74 2.79 -10.36 -15.02
C GLU A 74 1.33 -10.50 -14.54
N GLN A 75 1.08 -10.20 -13.26
CA GLN A 75 -0.25 -10.31 -12.66
C GLN A 75 -0.53 -9.15 -11.72
N VAL A 76 -1.74 -8.60 -11.82
CA VAL A 76 -2.25 -7.58 -10.91
C VAL A 76 -3.39 -8.14 -10.06
N ILE A 77 -3.31 -7.92 -8.75
CA ILE A 77 -4.37 -8.23 -7.80
C ILE A 77 -5.05 -6.91 -7.44
N TRP A 78 -6.28 -6.74 -7.94
CA TRP A 78 -7.12 -5.57 -7.74
C TRP A 78 -7.97 -5.71 -6.47
N LEU A 79 -7.56 -5.02 -5.40
CA LEU A 79 -8.39 -4.79 -4.23
C LEU A 79 -9.46 -3.75 -4.53
N ASN A 80 -10.53 -3.71 -3.74
CA ASN A 80 -11.67 -2.85 -4.04
C ASN A 80 -11.39 -1.40 -3.61
N ARG A 81 -11.44 -1.14 -2.29
CA ARG A 81 -11.41 0.21 -1.70
C ARG A 81 -10.46 0.27 -0.51
N GLY A 82 -9.98 1.47 -0.19
CA GLY A 82 -9.14 1.72 0.99
C GLY A 82 -9.94 1.93 2.26
N ILE A 83 -9.37 2.71 3.18
CA ILE A 83 -9.93 3.01 4.51
C ILE A 83 -10.54 4.41 4.58
N THR A 84 -11.50 4.62 5.49
CA THR A 84 -12.08 5.92 5.80
C THR A 84 -11.01 6.92 6.26
N GLY A 85 -11.13 8.16 5.81
CA GLY A 85 -10.30 9.28 6.24
C GLY A 85 -9.10 9.56 5.34
N ASP A 86 -8.76 8.57 4.52
CA ASP A 86 -7.75 8.63 3.48
C ASP A 86 -8.13 9.64 2.38
N ASP A 87 -7.18 10.50 2.00
CA ASP A 87 -7.33 11.49 0.94
C ASP A 87 -6.75 11.02 -0.40
N THR A 88 -6.01 9.92 -0.41
CA THR A 88 -5.36 9.35 -1.59
C THR A 88 -6.33 8.53 -2.45
N HIS A 89 -7.56 8.34 -1.99
CA HIS A 89 -8.60 7.52 -2.62
C HIS A 89 -8.22 6.04 -2.67
N GLY A 90 -7.80 5.52 -1.53
CA GLY A 90 -7.59 4.11 -1.28
C GLY A 90 -6.23 3.62 -1.74
N HIS A 91 -5.15 4.31 -1.38
CA HIS A 91 -3.82 3.75 -1.58
C HIS A 91 -3.68 2.37 -0.93
N VAL A 92 -2.98 1.47 -1.62
CA VAL A 92 -2.83 0.09 -1.18
C VAL A 92 -1.89 -0.02 0.01
N ASP A 93 -0.95 0.92 0.14
CA ASP A 93 0.04 0.93 1.21
C ASP A 93 -0.55 1.18 2.62
N ASP A 94 -1.76 1.72 2.69
CA ASP A 94 -2.53 1.84 3.93
C ASP A 94 -3.32 0.58 4.30
N ILE A 95 -3.42 -0.40 3.40
CA ILE A 95 -4.26 -1.58 3.64
C ILE A 95 -3.54 -2.92 3.52
N THR A 96 -2.66 -3.09 2.54
CA THR A 96 -2.13 -4.42 2.18
C THR A 96 -0.74 -4.31 1.58
N ARG A 97 0.21 -5.09 2.11
CA ARG A 97 1.63 -5.09 1.73
C ARG A 97 2.13 -6.50 1.50
N PHE A 98 2.91 -6.71 0.44
CA PHE A 98 3.77 -7.88 0.37
C PHE A 98 4.88 -7.78 1.43
N VAL A 99 5.18 -8.91 2.05
CA VAL A 99 6.26 -9.04 3.03
C VAL A 99 7.31 -10.06 2.61
N ASP A 100 6.98 -10.88 1.61
CA ASP A 100 7.88 -11.67 0.76
C ASP A 100 7.16 -12.01 -0.58
N GLU A 101 7.71 -12.94 -1.37
CA GLU A 101 7.17 -13.32 -2.67
C GLU A 101 5.76 -13.95 -2.61
N ASN A 102 5.40 -14.64 -1.53
CA ASN A 102 4.13 -15.37 -1.40
C ASN A 102 3.36 -15.10 -0.09
N ARG A 103 3.78 -14.11 0.69
CA ARG A 103 3.14 -13.70 1.94
C ARG A 103 2.73 -12.25 1.90
N ILE A 104 1.49 -12.02 2.33
CA ILE A 104 0.83 -10.73 2.33
C ILE A 104 0.41 -10.40 3.76
N VAL A 105 0.65 -9.16 4.17
CA VAL A 105 0.06 -8.57 5.36
C VAL A 105 -1.09 -7.68 4.92
N THR A 106 -2.26 -7.81 5.55
CA THR A 106 -3.42 -6.96 5.28
C THR A 106 -4.10 -6.54 6.57
N VAL A 107 -4.63 -5.32 6.64
CA VAL A 107 -5.35 -4.85 7.83
C VAL A 107 -6.81 -5.30 7.79
N THR A 108 -7.34 -5.64 8.95
CA THR A 108 -8.74 -6.01 9.14
C THR A 108 -9.34 -5.25 10.32
N GLU A 109 -10.63 -4.96 10.22
CA GLU A 109 -11.43 -4.43 11.32
C GLU A 109 -12.39 -5.53 11.79
N ALA A 110 -12.50 -5.68 13.11
CA ALA A 110 -13.34 -6.70 13.74
C ALA A 110 -14.70 -6.14 14.17
N ASN A 111 -14.78 -4.82 14.42
CA ASN A 111 -16.01 -4.13 14.73
C ASN A 111 -16.87 -3.97 13.47
N ARG A 112 -17.97 -4.71 13.40
CA ARG A 112 -18.92 -4.69 12.26
C ARG A 112 -19.60 -3.34 12.03
N GLU A 113 -19.66 -2.50 13.05
CA GLU A 113 -20.26 -1.17 12.98
C GLU A 113 -19.26 -0.09 12.52
N ASP A 114 -17.98 -0.43 12.36
CA ASP A 114 -16.97 0.49 11.85
C ASP A 114 -17.03 0.56 10.32
N GLU A 115 -16.91 1.77 9.76
CA GLU A 115 -16.94 2.02 8.31
C GLU A 115 -15.88 1.23 7.53
N ASN A 116 -14.76 0.87 8.17
CA ASN A 116 -13.70 0.08 7.55
C ASN A 116 -13.99 -1.43 7.51
N TYR A 117 -15.01 -1.92 8.23
CA TYR A 117 -15.29 -3.35 8.30
C TYR A 117 -15.57 -3.96 6.92
N GLU A 118 -16.61 -3.48 6.23
CA GLU A 118 -17.03 -4.08 4.96
C GLU A 118 -15.94 -3.97 3.87
N PRO A 119 -15.30 -2.79 3.63
CA PRO A 119 -14.24 -2.70 2.63
C PRO A 119 -13.06 -3.64 2.89
N LEU A 120 -12.62 -3.75 4.15
CA LEU A 120 -11.48 -4.61 4.50
C LEU A 120 -11.83 -6.09 4.43
N GLN A 121 -13.07 -6.50 4.76
CA GLN A 121 -13.51 -7.89 4.59
C GLN A 121 -13.60 -8.31 3.11
N GLU A 122 -14.06 -7.41 2.23
CA GLU A 122 -14.07 -7.63 0.79
C GLU A 122 -12.63 -7.80 0.25
N ASN A 123 -11.72 -6.91 0.64
CA ASN A 123 -10.30 -7.03 0.25
C ASN A 123 -9.68 -8.35 0.74
N LEU A 124 -9.96 -8.74 1.99
CA LEU A 124 -9.51 -10.02 2.54
C LEU A 124 -10.05 -11.22 1.75
N HIS A 125 -11.31 -11.17 1.31
CA HIS A 125 -11.91 -12.21 0.47
C HIS A 125 -11.20 -12.33 -0.90
N ARG A 126 -10.91 -11.19 -1.54
CA ARG A 126 -10.15 -11.15 -2.80
C ARG A 126 -8.74 -11.73 -2.63
N LEU A 127 -8.05 -11.36 -1.56
CA LEU A 127 -6.71 -11.88 -1.24
C LEU A 127 -6.70 -13.40 -1.03
N LYS A 128 -7.66 -13.93 -0.26
CA LYS A 128 -7.79 -15.39 -0.04
C LYS A 128 -8.13 -16.16 -1.32
N SER A 129 -8.78 -15.50 -2.27
CA SER A 129 -9.13 -16.07 -3.58
C SER A 129 -8.02 -15.94 -4.62
N ALA A 130 -7.07 -15.02 -4.42
CA ALA A 130 -5.96 -14.80 -5.32
C ALA A 130 -4.98 -15.98 -5.32
N ARG A 131 -4.25 -16.11 -6.43
CA ARG A 131 -3.19 -17.10 -6.61
C ARG A 131 -1.94 -16.41 -7.12
N ASN A 132 -0.77 -16.93 -6.77
CA ASN A 132 0.48 -16.48 -7.35
C ASN A 132 0.66 -17.03 -8.79
N LEU A 133 1.75 -16.65 -9.46
CA LEU A 133 2.03 -17.10 -10.84
C LEU A 133 2.20 -18.61 -10.98
N GLU A 134 2.46 -19.34 -9.89
CA GLU A 134 2.54 -20.80 -9.86
C GLU A 134 1.18 -21.47 -9.59
N GLY A 135 0.13 -20.69 -9.35
CA GLY A 135 -1.21 -21.17 -9.00
C GLY A 135 -1.41 -21.51 -7.51
N ASN A 136 -0.44 -21.18 -6.66
CA ASN A 136 -0.53 -21.42 -5.21
C ASN A 136 -1.27 -20.28 -4.49
N GLU A 137 -1.83 -20.59 -3.31
CA GLU A 137 -2.42 -19.59 -2.42
C GLU A 137 -1.34 -18.71 -1.77
N PHE A 138 -1.67 -17.43 -1.56
CA PHE A 138 -0.84 -16.55 -0.73
C PHE A 138 -1.06 -16.85 0.76
N GLU A 139 0.01 -16.78 1.55
CA GLU A 139 -0.11 -16.75 3.00
C GLU A 139 -0.54 -15.37 3.46
N ILE A 140 -1.72 -15.27 4.11
CA ILE A 140 -2.28 -14.00 4.55
C ILE A 140 -2.12 -13.84 6.06
N VAL A 141 -1.48 -12.75 6.46
CA VAL A 141 -1.37 -12.30 7.86
C VAL A 141 -2.27 -11.10 8.06
N GLU A 142 -3.28 -11.25 8.91
CA GLU A 142 -4.27 -10.20 9.21
C GLU A 142 -3.79 -9.34 10.38
N LEU A 143 -3.48 -8.06 10.14
CA LEU A 143 -3.18 -7.09 11.18
C LEU A 143 -4.46 -6.40 11.66
N PRO A 144 -4.62 -6.14 12.98
CA PRO A 144 -5.75 -5.37 13.45
C PRO A 144 -5.63 -3.91 13.01
N MET A 145 -6.74 -3.26 12.67
CA MET A 145 -6.78 -1.79 12.56
C MET A 145 -6.52 -1.14 13.94
N PRO A 146 -5.85 0.03 14.00
CA PRO A 146 -5.83 0.81 15.23
C PRO A 146 -7.24 1.30 15.59
N ALA A 147 -7.46 1.67 16.85
CA ALA A 147 -8.64 2.42 17.23
C ALA A 147 -8.77 3.70 16.36
N PRO A 148 -10.00 4.17 16.04
CA PRO A 148 -10.17 5.36 15.22
C PRO A 148 -9.44 6.57 15.79
N VAL A 149 -8.51 7.13 15.01
CA VAL A 149 -7.84 8.40 15.33
C VAL A 149 -8.67 9.52 14.73
N VAL A 150 -9.13 10.46 15.58
CA VAL A 150 -10.00 11.57 15.16
C VAL A 150 -9.37 12.90 15.60
N PHE A 151 -9.26 13.84 14.66
CA PHE A 151 -8.77 15.19 14.91
C PHE A 151 -9.70 16.20 14.22
N ASP A 152 -10.11 17.26 14.94
CA ASP A 152 -11.05 18.28 14.46
C ASP A 152 -12.31 17.71 13.78
N GLY A 153 -12.86 16.62 14.34
CA GLY A 153 -14.05 15.95 13.84
C GLY A 153 -13.85 15.11 12.56
N ARG A 154 -12.61 14.97 12.07
CA ARG A 154 -12.24 14.14 10.93
C ARG A 154 -11.51 12.87 11.40
N ARG A 155 -11.92 11.70 10.89
CA ARG A 155 -11.17 10.45 11.04
C ARG A 155 -9.91 10.51 10.17
N LEU A 156 -8.76 10.16 10.76
CA LEU A 156 -7.47 10.09 10.09
C LEU A 156 -7.19 8.65 9.61
N PRO A 157 -6.45 8.46 8.50
CA PRO A 157 -6.19 7.14 7.92
C PRO A 157 -5.10 6.35 8.67
N ALA A 158 -5.25 6.23 10.00
CA ALA A 158 -4.28 5.49 10.81
C ALA A 158 -4.30 4.00 10.46
N SER A 159 -3.15 3.47 10.04
CA SER A 159 -2.96 2.06 9.69
C SER A 159 -1.57 1.59 10.04
N TYR A 160 -1.46 0.38 10.61
CA TYR A 160 -0.17 -0.27 10.83
C TYR A 160 0.47 -0.76 9.54
N ALA A 161 -0.29 -0.93 8.44
CA ALA A 161 0.23 -1.36 7.14
C ALA A 161 1.13 -0.32 6.46
N ASN A 162 1.04 0.95 6.86
CA ASN A 162 1.88 2.04 6.36
C ASN A 162 3.31 2.01 6.96
N PHE A 163 3.85 0.80 7.16
CA PHE A 163 5.20 0.54 7.65
C PHE A 163 6.24 0.63 6.51
N TYR A 164 7.50 0.87 6.89
CA TYR A 164 8.63 0.90 5.96
C TYR A 164 9.61 -0.25 6.26
N ILE A 165 9.94 -1.04 5.23
CA ILE A 165 10.93 -2.11 5.31
C ILE A 165 12.29 -1.56 4.87
N ALA A 166 13.25 -1.53 5.79
CA ALA A 166 14.66 -1.28 5.48
C ALA A 166 15.46 -2.58 5.49
N ASN A 167 16.77 -2.48 5.24
CA ASN A 167 17.66 -3.65 5.15
C ASN A 167 17.62 -4.53 6.41
N GLU A 168 17.73 -3.92 7.60
CA GLU A 168 17.83 -4.65 8.88
C GLU A 168 16.68 -4.33 9.85
N ILE A 169 15.83 -3.36 9.52
CA ILE A 169 14.77 -2.87 10.41
C ILE A 169 13.45 -2.73 9.66
N VAL A 170 12.35 -2.79 10.41
CA VAL A 170 11.01 -2.43 9.93
C VAL A 170 10.48 -1.32 10.83
N LEU A 171 10.17 -0.16 10.26
CA LEU A 171 9.62 0.97 10.98
C LEU A 171 8.10 0.92 10.88
N VAL A 172 7.41 0.80 12.01
CA VAL A 172 5.96 0.61 12.08
C VAL A 172 5.32 1.82 12.76
N PRO A 173 4.31 2.47 12.16
CA PRO A 173 3.63 3.58 12.81
C PRO A 173 2.85 3.09 14.04
N THR A 174 2.84 3.87 15.12
CA THR A 174 2.04 3.59 16.32
C THR A 174 1.20 4.80 16.71
N PHE A 175 0.06 4.56 17.36
CA PHE A 175 -0.99 5.57 17.52
C PHE A 175 -1.44 5.78 18.99
N ASN A 176 -0.65 5.30 19.96
CA ASN A 176 -0.99 5.33 21.39
C ASN A 176 -2.26 4.50 21.68
N ASP A 177 -2.35 3.35 21.02
CA ASP A 177 -3.44 2.39 21.07
C ASP A 177 -2.94 1.10 21.73
N PRO A 178 -3.69 0.44 22.63
CA PRO A 178 -3.36 -0.91 23.10
C PRO A 178 -2.99 -1.91 21.99
N ARG A 179 -3.57 -1.77 20.78
CA ARG A 179 -3.26 -2.64 19.63
C ARG A 179 -1.87 -2.39 19.03
N ASP A 180 -1.18 -1.29 19.38
CA ASP A 180 0.19 -1.01 18.93
C ASP A 180 1.12 -2.20 19.24
N ARG A 181 1.00 -2.76 20.45
CA ARG A 181 1.83 -3.89 20.89
C ARG A 181 1.53 -5.18 20.13
N GLU A 182 0.27 -5.38 19.78
CA GLU A 182 -0.19 -6.54 19.02
C GLU A 182 0.37 -6.48 17.59
N ALA A 183 0.17 -5.35 16.90
CA ALA A 183 0.69 -5.14 15.55
C ALA A 183 2.21 -5.29 15.49
N LEU A 184 2.94 -4.68 16.43
CA LEU A 184 4.40 -4.80 16.51
C LEU A 184 4.86 -6.26 16.72
N ARG A 185 4.16 -7.04 17.55
CA ARG A 185 4.48 -8.45 17.78
C ARG A 185 4.24 -9.27 16.51
N MET A 186 3.09 -9.10 15.87
CA MET A 186 2.77 -9.83 14.64
C MET A 186 3.76 -9.53 13.52
N LEU A 187 4.14 -8.26 13.35
CA LEU A 187 5.15 -7.88 12.37
C LEU A 187 6.55 -8.42 12.73
N ALA A 188 6.88 -8.56 14.02
CA ALA A 188 8.13 -9.19 14.43
C ALA A 188 8.17 -10.68 14.07
N ASP A 189 7.03 -11.38 14.17
CA ASP A 189 6.89 -12.77 13.74
C ASP A 189 6.99 -12.89 12.20
N VAL A 190 6.45 -11.92 11.46
CA VAL A 190 6.55 -11.84 9.99
C VAL A 190 8.00 -11.57 9.53
N PHE A 191 8.75 -10.73 10.26
CA PHE A 191 10.10 -10.31 9.89
C PHE A 191 11.17 -10.82 10.88
N PRO A 192 11.40 -12.14 11.01
CA PRO A 192 12.26 -12.70 12.06
C PRO A 192 13.74 -12.30 11.94
N LYS A 193 14.17 -11.82 10.77
CA LYS A 193 15.54 -11.37 10.50
C LYS A 193 15.72 -9.86 10.62
N ARG A 194 14.66 -9.10 10.91
CA ARG A 194 14.70 -7.64 11.01
C ARG A 194 14.23 -7.22 12.40
N LYS A 195 14.76 -6.09 12.87
CA LYS A 195 14.27 -5.47 14.10
C LYS A 195 13.04 -4.62 13.79
N VAL A 196 11.90 -4.97 14.37
CA VAL A 196 10.67 -4.16 14.30
C VAL A 196 10.74 -3.03 15.32
N ILE A 197 10.54 -1.78 14.86
CA ILE A 197 10.64 -0.57 15.67
C ILE A 197 9.36 0.25 15.47
N GLY A 198 8.60 0.42 16.55
CA GLY A 198 7.45 1.32 16.57
C GLY A 198 7.89 2.79 16.61
N ILE A 199 7.30 3.62 15.77
CA ILE A 199 7.48 5.08 15.78
C ILE A 199 6.11 5.72 15.97
N HIS A 200 5.97 6.53 17.03
CA HIS A 200 4.72 7.23 17.27
C HIS A 200 4.41 8.22 16.14
N CYS A 201 3.27 8.04 15.49
CA CYS A 201 2.83 8.78 14.31
C CYS A 201 1.53 9.57 14.55
N GLY A 202 1.13 9.83 15.80
CA GLY A 202 -0.09 10.57 16.12
C GLY A 202 -0.13 11.97 15.50
N ASP A 203 1.00 12.69 15.52
CA ASP A 203 1.12 13.99 14.86
C ASP A 203 1.31 13.86 13.34
N LEU A 204 2.04 12.83 12.90
CA LEU A 204 2.34 12.62 11.49
C LEU A 204 1.09 12.29 10.68
N ILE A 205 0.20 11.45 11.22
CA ILE A 205 -1.01 10.98 10.54
C ILE A 205 -2.04 12.09 10.33
N TRP A 206 -1.89 13.23 11.02
CA TRP A 206 -2.66 14.43 10.70
C TRP A 206 -2.37 14.95 9.30
N GLY A 207 -1.16 14.73 8.79
CA GLY A 207 -0.77 14.96 7.40
C GLY A 207 -1.30 13.90 6.41
N LEU A 208 -2.17 12.99 6.86
CA LEU A 208 -2.87 11.98 6.06
C LEU A 208 -1.99 10.87 5.47
N GLY A 209 -0.80 10.66 6.06
CA GLY A 209 0.07 9.52 5.76
C GLY A 209 0.99 9.23 6.93
N ALA A 210 1.66 8.08 6.92
CA ALA A 210 2.62 7.70 7.95
C ALA A 210 4.01 7.43 7.37
N LEU A 211 4.68 6.37 7.84
CA LEU A 211 6.10 6.15 7.57
C LEU A 211 6.35 5.77 6.11
N HIS A 212 5.53 4.90 5.53
CA HIS A 212 5.69 4.48 4.14
C HIS A 212 5.56 5.66 3.18
N CYS A 213 4.52 6.48 3.36
CA CYS A 213 4.25 7.66 2.52
C CYS A 213 5.42 8.66 2.48
N MET A 214 6.24 8.70 3.53
CA MET A 214 7.36 9.64 3.67
C MET A 214 8.71 9.06 3.21
N THR A 215 8.70 7.84 2.68
CA THR A 215 9.92 7.09 2.32
C THR A 215 9.89 6.62 0.87
N GLN A 216 11.08 6.46 0.28
CA GLN A 216 11.25 5.83 -1.02
C GLN A 216 12.59 5.10 -1.02
N GLN A 217 12.57 3.79 -1.23
CA GLN A 217 13.77 2.96 -1.28
C GLN A 217 14.53 3.17 -2.59
N GLN A 218 15.86 3.08 -2.51
CA GLN A 218 16.72 2.94 -3.68
C GLN A 218 17.35 1.53 -3.63
N PRO A 219 16.91 0.60 -4.48
CA PRO A 219 17.52 -0.72 -4.59
C PRO A 219 19.03 -0.64 -4.89
N CYS A 220 19.80 -1.62 -4.40
CA CYS A 220 21.26 -1.67 -4.51
C CYS A 220 21.77 -2.23 -5.84
#